data_AF-A0A6M3KKN9-F1
#
_entry.id   AF-A0A6M3KKN9-F1
#
_cell.length_a   1.000
_cell.length_b   1.000
_cell.length_c   1.000
_cell.angle_alpha   90.00
_cell.angle_beta   90.00
_cell.angle_gamma   90.00
#
_symmetry.space_group_name_H-M   'P 1'
#
loop_
_entity.id
_entity.type
_entity.pdbx_description
1 polymer ?
#
loop_
_entity_poly.entity_id
_entity_poly.type
_entity_poly.pdbx_seq_one_letter_code
_entity_poly.pdbx_strand_id
1 'polypeptide(L)'
;MITEDELSLEDMKQAEANGYLCAKCQHPLTVAWGGGHGIIGWILRCQDITHTGMTRHDIKYEKQKKEFFSMESTALTKMDEKQMIERVNMARFPQDLTVPEKKLLAQVAITYGFDPLMGEVTIYQGRPFVSIDGRYRKAQETGLLDGVETRPATKEERTDWQIPDGDFFYRSEVYVKGSSRPFVAWGRVYHAETTGGKGFKPVEKNPQRMAEKRAEAQALRKAFHIPLPSFEDIGSPEYDIETTARVVDVTTGEVTEKPKAKPAKEIDKRGEFEKEGHDVLKETVAKTVQKPAKEAKKPDPEELFPETEPTPEPKPEPEEPEPETSPIDLQWLKDQMETLEGKGITAYSVKNVLSYLNVKTGHQDKKVSDAVRRLTKEQAEAFAKQVQDAVDMS
;
A
#
# COMPACT_ATOMS: atom_id res chain seq x y z
N MET A 1 29.07 -32.36 -2.07
CA MET A 1 29.08 -33.09 -3.35
C MET A 1 28.91 -34.56 -3.02
N ILE A 2 28.20 -35.33 -3.85
CA ILE A 2 28.05 -36.78 -3.69
C ILE A 2 28.71 -37.43 -4.91
N THR A 3 29.65 -38.35 -4.67
CA THR A 3 30.48 -38.97 -5.73
C THR A 3 29.95 -40.34 -6.16
N GLU A 4 30.47 -40.89 -7.27
CA GLU A 4 30.13 -42.23 -7.75
C GLU A 4 30.40 -43.36 -6.74
N ASP A 5 31.35 -43.15 -5.82
CA ASP A 5 31.63 -44.08 -4.72
C ASP A 5 30.48 -44.15 -3.70
N GLU A 6 29.69 -43.08 -3.58
CA GLU A 6 28.57 -42.97 -2.64
C GLU A 6 27.22 -43.28 -3.31
N LEU A 7 27.08 -43.00 -4.60
CA LEU A 7 25.83 -43.15 -5.34
C LEU A 7 26.10 -43.46 -6.82
N SER A 8 25.50 -44.51 -7.38
CA SER A 8 25.70 -44.85 -8.79
C SER A 8 25.22 -43.74 -9.74
N LEU A 9 25.76 -43.64 -10.96
CA LEU A 9 25.29 -42.66 -11.96
C LEU A 9 23.78 -42.79 -12.25
N GLU A 10 23.26 -44.01 -12.26
CA GLU A 10 21.83 -44.26 -12.46
C GLU A 10 21.01 -43.68 -11.30
N ASP A 11 21.44 -43.92 -10.06
CA ASP A 11 20.80 -43.37 -8.86
C ASP A 11 20.94 -41.83 -8.78
N MET A 12 22.06 -41.26 -9.23
CA MET A 12 22.26 -39.81 -9.33
C MET A 12 21.25 -39.19 -10.32
N LYS A 13 21.10 -39.79 -11.51
CA LYS A 13 20.11 -39.35 -12.50
C LYS A 13 18.69 -39.51 -11.97
N GLN A 14 18.41 -40.58 -11.24
CA GLN A 14 17.11 -40.78 -10.60
C GLN A 14 16.84 -39.74 -9.51
N ALA A 15 17.85 -39.36 -8.72
CA ALA A 15 17.76 -38.31 -7.71
C ALA A 15 17.50 -36.94 -8.33
N GLU A 16 18.20 -36.61 -9.43
CA GLU A 16 17.96 -35.39 -10.22
C GLU A 16 16.55 -35.38 -10.83
N ALA A 17 16.11 -36.49 -11.44
CA ALA A 17 14.76 -36.62 -12.01
C ALA A 17 13.65 -36.51 -10.96
N ASN A 18 13.90 -37.00 -9.74
CA ASN A 18 12.98 -36.86 -8.60
C ASN A 18 13.06 -35.47 -7.92
N GLY A 19 13.95 -34.59 -8.39
CA GLY A 19 14.10 -33.22 -7.89
C GLY A 19 14.75 -33.12 -6.52
N TYR A 20 15.63 -34.05 -6.12
CA TYR A 20 16.28 -34.01 -4.81
C TYR A 20 17.00 -32.68 -4.57
N LEU A 21 16.88 -32.18 -3.33
CA LEU A 21 17.42 -30.88 -2.95
C LEU A 21 18.68 -31.04 -2.11
N CYS A 22 19.54 -30.03 -2.14
CA CYS A 22 20.68 -29.93 -1.26
C CYS A 22 20.24 -29.81 0.20
N ALA A 23 20.80 -30.63 1.09
CA ALA A 23 20.43 -30.61 2.51
C ALA A 23 20.69 -29.26 3.21
N LYS A 24 21.70 -28.50 2.74
CA LYS A 24 22.09 -27.22 3.36
C LYS A 24 21.30 -26.02 2.86
N CYS A 25 21.13 -25.88 1.55
CA CYS A 25 20.54 -24.67 0.94
C CYS A 25 19.26 -24.91 0.15
N GLN A 26 18.75 -26.14 0.13
CA GLN A 26 17.50 -26.52 -0.54
C GLN A 26 17.44 -26.20 -2.05
N HIS A 27 18.59 -25.98 -2.70
CA HIS A 27 18.66 -25.86 -4.16
C HIS A 27 18.60 -27.24 -4.83
N PRO A 28 18.03 -27.35 -6.04
CA PRO A 28 18.03 -28.58 -6.81
C PRO A 28 19.44 -29.11 -7.04
N LEU A 29 19.63 -30.41 -6.88
CA LEU A 29 20.88 -31.09 -7.21
C LEU A 29 20.92 -31.41 -8.70
N THR A 30 22.09 -31.23 -9.31
CA THR A 30 22.33 -31.51 -10.72
C THR A 30 23.43 -32.54 -10.89
N VAL A 31 23.30 -33.42 -11.88
CA VAL A 31 24.34 -34.38 -12.26
C VAL A 31 25.34 -33.68 -13.17
N ALA A 32 26.62 -33.73 -12.82
CA ALA A 32 27.68 -33.11 -13.60
C ALA A 32 28.92 -34.01 -13.64
N TRP A 33 29.77 -33.82 -14.65
CA TRP A 33 31.09 -34.45 -14.67
C TRP A 33 32.03 -33.76 -13.67
N GLY A 34 32.67 -34.53 -12.80
CA GLY A 34 33.52 -34.05 -11.69
C GLY A 34 34.89 -33.53 -12.10
N GLY A 35 35.29 -33.67 -13.37
CA GLY A 35 36.66 -33.39 -13.82
C GLY A 35 37.16 -31.97 -13.53
N GLY A 36 36.26 -30.97 -13.52
CA GLY A 36 36.60 -29.59 -13.16
C GLY A 36 36.92 -29.37 -11.68
N HIS A 37 36.63 -30.35 -10.82
CA HIS A 37 36.82 -30.32 -9.37
C HIS A 37 37.84 -31.36 -8.89
N GLY A 38 38.62 -31.94 -9.80
CA GLY A 38 39.63 -32.95 -9.47
C GLY A 38 39.08 -34.35 -9.17
N ILE A 39 37.82 -34.62 -9.52
CA ILE A 39 37.18 -35.93 -9.34
C ILE A 39 36.99 -36.58 -10.71
N ILE A 40 37.52 -37.79 -10.88
CA ILE A 40 37.37 -38.58 -12.12
C ILE A 40 36.09 -39.41 -11.99
N GLY A 41 34.97 -38.87 -12.44
CA GLY A 41 33.67 -39.53 -12.39
C GLY A 41 32.50 -38.54 -12.45
N TRP A 42 31.28 -39.07 -12.46
CA TRP A 42 30.08 -38.26 -12.30
C TRP A 42 29.86 -37.87 -10.83
N ILE A 43 29.30 -36.69 -10.61
CA ILE A 43 28.97 -36.17 -9.28
C ILE A 43 27.55 -35.62 -9.27
N LEU A 44 26.85 -35.82 -8.17
CA LEU A 44 25.61 -35.12 -7.87
C LEU A 44 25.94 -33.91 -6.99
N ARG A 45 25.73 -32.70 -7.53
CA ARG A 45 26.18 -31.46 -6.88
C ARG A 45 25.08 -30.42 -6.77
N CYS A 46 25.19 -29.63 -5.72
CA CYS A 46 24.49 -28.36 -5.55
C CYS A 46 25.21 -27.27 -6.38
N GLN A 47 24.55 -26.13 -6.58
CA GLN A 47 25.16 -24.93 -7.18
C GLN A 47 26.43 -24.50 -6.43
N ASP A 48 26.38 -24.54 -5.08
CA ASP A 48 27.56 -24.48 -4.23
C ASP A 48 28.18 -25.88 -4.05
N ILE A 49 29.42 -26.02 -4.53
CA ILE A 49 30.17 -27.29 -4.51
C ILE A 49 30.56 -27.75 -3.10
N THR A 50 30.62 -26.83 -2.13
CA THR A 50 31.00 -27.13 -0.74
C THR A 50 29.87 -27.80 0.04
N HIS A 51 28.64 -27.77 -0.50
CA HIS A 51 27.50 -28.39 0.14
C HIS A 51 27.51 -29.90 -0.03
N THR A 52 27.38 -30.62 1.08
CA THR A 52 27.27 -32.08 1.17
C THR A 52 25.88 -32.46 1.69
N GLY A 53 25.43 -33.65 1.31
CA GLY A 53 24.12 -34.18 1.68
C GLY A 53 22.99 -33.82 0.71
N MET A 54 22.04 -34.73 0.60
CA MET A 54 20.79 -34.57 -0.15
C MET A 54 19.61 -34.76 0.81
N THR A 55 18.55 -33.99 0.60
CA THR A 55 17.25 -34.19 1.26
C THR A 55 16.25 -34.63 0.21
N ARG A 56 15.43 -35.64 0.55
CA ARG A 56 14.36 -36.09 -0.34
C ARG A 56 13.41 -34.93 -0.54
N HIS A 57 13.27 -34.54 -1.79
CA HIS A 57 12.26 -33.60 -2.19
C HIS A 57 10.89 -34.25 -1.99
N ASP A 58 10.08 -33.66 -1.11
CA ASP A 58 8.75 -34.16 -0.86
C ASP A 58 7.84 -33.76 -2.03
N ILE A 59 7.85 -34.58 -3.08
CA ILE A 59 7.02 -34.43 -4.28
C ILE A 59 5.54 -34.30 -3.88
N LYS A 60 5.11 -34.93 -2.77
CA LYS A 60 3.72 -34.78 -2.30
C LYS A 60 3.49 -33.37 -1.77
N TYR A 61 4.40 -32.84 -0.96
CA TYR A 61 4.31 -31.47 -0.46
C TYR A 61 4.38 -30.44 -1.58
N GLU A 62 5.25 -30.63 -2.58
CA GLU A 62 5.29 -29.75 -3.75
C GLU A 62 4.04 -29.84 -4.61
N LYS A 63 3.53 -31.05 -4.86
CA LYS A 63 2.28 -31.22 -5.59
C LYS A 63 1.13 -30.57 -4.84
N GLN A 64 1.08 -30.73 -3.52
CA GLN A 64 0.09 -30.06 -2.66
C GLN A 64 0.24 -28.54 -2.72
N LYS A 65 1.47 -28.01 -2.67
CA LYS A 65 1.72 -26.58 -2.88
C LYS A 65 1.26 -26.13 -4.25
N LYS A 66 1.64 -26.85 -5.31
CA LYS A 66 1.28 -26.52 -6.68
C LYS A 66 -0.23 -26.53 -6.84
N GLU A 67 -0.92 -27.58 -6.41
CA GLU A 67 -2.39 -27.67 -6.40
C GLU A 67 -3.01 -26.53 -5.59
N PHE A 68 -2.42 -26.16 -4.45
CA PHE A 68 -2.87 -25.05 -3.60
C PHE A 68 -2.66 -23.66 -4.22
N PHE A 69 -1.64 -23.50 -5.06
CA PHE A 69 -1.33 -22.26 -5.78
C PHE A 69 -1.96 -22.21 -7.19
N SER A 70 -2.36 -23.34 -7.76
CA SER A 70 -2.90 -23.47 -9.12
C SER A 70 -4.41 -23.73 -9.15
N MET A 71 -5.14 -23.24 -8.17
CA MET A 71 -6.58 -23.51 -8.10
C MET A 71 -7.35 -22.76 -9.16
N GLU A 72 -8.23 -23.47 -9.85
CA GLU A 72 -9.22 -22.93 -10.77
C GLU A 72 -10.19 -21.98 -10.04
N SER A 73 -10.67 -20.91 -10.71
CA SER A 73 -11.67 -20.00 -10.12
C SER A 73 -12.88 -20.70 -9.53
N THR A 74 -13.36 -21.73 -10.22
CA THR A 74 -14.54 -22.48 -9.80
C THR A 74 -14.32 -23.21 -8.47
N ALA A 75 -13.08 -23.57 -8.14
CA ALA A 75 -12.73 -24.12 -6.84
C ALA A 75 -12.76 -23.03 -5.75
N LEU A 76 -12.25 -21.82 -6.05
CA LEU A 76 -12.26 -20.68 -5.12
C LEU A 76 -13.68 -20.27 -4.72
N THR A 77 -14.63 -20.29 -5.66
CA THR A 77 -16.04 -19.94 -5.38
C THR A 77 -16.75 -20.91 -4.43
N LYS A 78 -16.20 -22.11 -4.25
CA LYS A 78 -16.77 -23.16 -3.38
C LYS A 78 -16.10 -23.22 -2.01
N MET A 79 -15.06 -22.42 -1.78
CA MET A 79 -14.36 -22.39 -0.50
C MET A 79 -15.22 -21.76 0.59
N ASP A 80 -15.01 -22.22 1.82
CA ASP A 80 -15.60 -21.55 2.97
C ASP A 80 -14.85 -20.24 3.28
N GLU A 81 -15.51 -19.36 4.05
CA GLU A 81 -14.94 -18.08 4.46
C GLU A 81 -13.62 -18.26 5.25
N LYS A 82 -13.53 -19.32 6.07
CA LYS A 82 -12.39 -19.57 6.95
C LYS A 82 -11.12 -19.91 6.16
N GLN A 83 -11.23 -20.82 5.19
CA GLN A 83 -10.19 -21.21 4.26
C GLN A 83 -9.71 -20.00 3.45
N MET A 84 -10.65 -19.15 2.99
CA MET A 84 -10.29 -17.95 2.25
C MET A 84 -9.57 -16.93 3.15
N ILE A 85 -9.97 -16.77 4.41
CA ILE A 85 -9.23 -15.92 5.38
C ILE A 85 -7.81 -16.46 5.61
N GLU A 86 -7.62 -17.76 5.69
CA GLU A 86 -6.28 -18.36 5.78
C GLU A 86 -5.44 -18.01 4.54
N ARG A 87 -6.02 -18.06 3.33
CA ARG A 87 -5.35 -17.59 2.11
C ARG A 87 -5.01 -16.10 2.15
N VAL A 88 -5.92 -15.26 2.66
CA VAL A 88 -5.66 -13.82 2.85
C VAL A 88 -4.50 -13.60 3.81
N ASN A 89 -4.40 -14.38 4.90
CA ASN A 89 -3.28 -14.28 5.84
C ASN A 89 -1.95 -14.76 5.24
N MET A 90 -1.99 -15.71 4.31
CA MET A 90 -0.82 -16.17 3.56
C MET A 90 -0.40 -15.18 2.46
N ALA A 91 -1.31 -14.32 2.00
CA ALA A 91 -1.01 -13.31 1.00
C ALA A 91 0.03 -12.32 1.53
N ARG A 92 0.97 -11.93 0.67
CA ARG A 92 2.03 -10.97 1.03
C ARG A 92 1.49 -9.57 1.33
N PHE A 93 0.29 -9.21 0.88
CA PHE A 93 -0.19 -7.85 0.93
C PHE A 93 -1.73 -7.75 0.98
N PRO A 94 -2.30 -6.83 1.77
CA PRO A 94 -1.73 -6.08 2.90
C PRO A 94 -1.74 -6.94 4.18
N GLN A 95 -0.64 -6.93 4.95
CA GLN A 95 -0.56 -7.66 6.22
C GLN A 95 -1.39 -6.98 7.33
N ASP A 96 -1.56 -5.66 7.23
CA ASP A 96 -2.17 -4.81 8.25
C ASP A 96 -3.70 -4.68 8.12
N LEU A 97 -4.36 -5.62 7.41
CA LEU A 97 -5.81 -5.60 7.29
C LEU A 97 -6.47 -5.92 8.65
N THR A 98 -7.47 -5.12 9.01
CA THR A 98 -8.34 -5.43 10.14
C THR A 98 -9.14 -6.70 9.89
N VAL A 99 -9.62 -7.37 10.93
CA VAL A 99 -10.44 -8.59 10.78
C VAL A 99 -11.68 -8.35 9.89
N PRO A 100 -12.43 -7.24 10.02
CA PRO A 100 -13.54 -6.93 9.11
C PRO A 100 -13.10 -6.79 7.65
N GLU A 101 -11.97 -6.14 7.38
CA GLU A 101 -11.43 -6.01 6.02
C GLU A 101 -11.01 -7.36 5.46
N LYS A 102 -10.38 -8.23 6.25
CA LYS A 102 -10.05 -9.60 5.81
C LYS A 102 -11.30 -10.39 5.42
N LYS A 103 -12.38 -10.25 6.19
CA LYS A 103 -13.67 -10.86 5.86
C LYS A 103 -14.27 -10.30 4.57
N LEU A 104 -14.24 -8.98 4.40
CA LEU A 104 -14.70 -8.33 3.16
C LEU A 104 -13.89 -8.82 1.95
N LEU A 105 -12.56 -8.86 2.08
CA LEU A 105 -11.67 -9.34 1.02
C LEU A 105 -11.96 -10.81 0.69
N ALA A 106 -12.13 -11.67 1.70
CA ALA A 106 -12.48 -13.07 1.53
C ALA A 106 -13.85 -13.24 0.83
N GLN A 107 -14.86 -12.46 1.23
CA GLN A 107 -16.18 -12.50 0.61
C GLN A 107 -16.14 -12.07 -0.87
N VAL A 108 -15.39 -11.00 -1.19
CA VAL A 108 -15.20 -10.57 -2.59
C VAL A 108 -14.44 -11.63 -3.38
N ALA A 109 -13.39 -12.21 -2.80
CA ALA A 109 -12.61 -13.28 -3.41
C ALA A 109 -13.48 -14.51 -3.74
N ILE A 110 -14.33 -14.96 -2.81
CA ILE A 110 -15.26 -16.08 -3.04
C ILE A 110 -16.29 -15.71 -4.10
N THR A 111 -16.92 -14.53 -3.98
CA THR A 111 -18.03 -14.12 -4.86
C THR A 111 -17.62 -14.06 -6.33
N TYR A 112 -16.45 -13.50 -6.61
CA TYR A 112 -15.96 -13.33 -7.97
C TYR A 112 -14.93 -14.40 -8.38
N GLY A 113 -14.58 -15.31 -7.48
CA GLY A 113 -13.57 -16.34 -7.67
C GLY A 113 -12.17 -15.76 -7.91
N PHE A 114 -11.76 -14.74 -7.16
CA PHE A 114 -10.40 -14.18 -7.14
C PHE A 114 -9.53 -14.88 -6.10
N ASP A 115 -8.21 -14.91 -6.33
CA ASP A 115 -7.25 -15.43 -5.38
C ASP A 115 -6.44 -14.29 -4.73
N PRO A 116 -6.67 -14.00 -3.43
CA PRO A 116 -5.90 -12.98 -2.71
C PRO A 116 -4.42 -13.37 -2.61
N LEU A 117 -4.09 -14.67 -2.64
CA LEU A 117 -2.71 -15.15 -2.56
C LEU A 117 -1.89 -14.79 -3.81
N MET A 118 -2.55 -14.73 -4.96
CA MET A 118 -1.96 -14.30 -6.24
C MET A 118 -1.97 -12.77 -6.41
N GLY A 119 -2.49 -12.01 -5.43
CA GLY A 119 -2.57 -10.55 -5.52
C GLY A 119 -3.60 -10.04 -6.51
N GLU A 120 -4.64 -10.82 -6.80
CA GLU A 120 -5.68 -10.48 -7.77
C GLU A 120 -6.70 -9.49 -7.25
N VAL A 121 -6.88 -9.48 -5.93
CA VAL A 121 -7.78 -8.58 -5.22
C VAL A 121 -7.09 -8.08 -3.96
N THR A 122 -7.29 -6.81 -3.64
CA THR A 122 -6.73 -6.16 -2.46
C THR A 122 -7.73 -5.18 -1.86
N ILE A 123 -7.53 -4.75 -0.61
CA ILE A 123 -8.30 -3.66 -0.01
C ILE A 123 -7.42 -2.43 0.09
N TYR A 124 -7.95 -1.30 -0.37
CA TYR A 124 -7.34 0.01 -0.20
C TYR A 124 -8.41 0.98 0.31
N GLN A 125 -8.14 1.65 1.42
CA GLN A 125 -9.07 2.59 2.07
C GLN A 125 -10.49 2.01 2.28
N GLY A 126 -10.56 0.76 2.77
CA GLY A 126 -11.81 0.06 3.05
C GLY A 126 -12.59 -0.42 1.82
N ARG A 127 -12.07 -0.24 0.59
CA ARG A 127 -12.71 -0.67 -0.65
C ARG A 127 -11.91 -1.79 -1.34
N PRO A 128 -12.57 -2.82 -1.89
CA PRO A 128 -11.91 -3.87 -2.64
C PRO A 128 -11.54 -3.37 -4.05
N PHE A 129 -10.32 -3.66 -4.49
CA PHE A 129 -9.79 -3.36 -5.81
C PHE A 129 -9.28 -4.64 -6.47
N VAL A 130 -9.53 -4.77 -7.77
CA VAL A 130 -9.02 -5.88 -8.59
C VAL A 130 -7.75 -5.43 -9.28
N SER A 131 -6.69 -6.22 -9.21
CA SER A 131 -5.46 -5.94 -9.95
C SER A 131 -5.59 -6.32 -11.42
N ILE A 132 -4.69 -5.79 -12.24
CA ILE A 132 -4.61 -6.16 -13.66
C ILE A 132 -4.47 -7.67 -13.89
N ASP A 133 -3.70 -8.37 -13.04
CA ASP A 133 -3.49 -9.82 -13.14
C ASP A 133 -4.80 -10.58 -12.89
N GLY A 134 -5.60 -10.14 -11.91
CA GLY A 134 -6.94 -10.67 -11.67
C GLY A 134 -7.88 -10.49 -12.86
N ARG A 135 -7.80 -9.34 -13.55
CA ARG A 135 -8.59 -9.10 -14.78
C ARG A 135 -8.14 -10.00 -15.93
N TYR A 136 -6.84 -10.18 -16.14
CA TYR A 136 -6.31 -11.07 -17.18
C TYR A 136 -6.75 -12.51 -16.97
N ARG A 137 -6.60 -13.05 -15.75
CA ARG A 137 -7.04 -14.42 -15.47
C ARG A 137 -8.53 -14.57 -15.73
N LYS A 138 -9.36 -13.64 -15.24
CA LYS A 138 -10.81 -13.68 -15.50
C LYS A 138 -11.17 -13.62 -16.98
N ALA A 139 -10.46 -12.80 -17.75
CA ALA A 139 -10.62 -12.75 -19.21
C ALA A 139 -10.23 -14.08 -19.87
N GLN A 140 -9.12 -14.71 -19.45
CA GLN A 140 -8.67 -16.01 -19.96
C GLN A 140 -9.65 -17.14 -19.63
N GLU A 141 -10.24 -17.14 -18.44
CA GLU A 141 -11.25 -18.13 -18.01
C GLU A 141 -12.47 -18.17 -18.90
N THR A 142 -12.81 -17.06 -19.56
CA THR A 142 -13.91 -17.04 -20.53
C THR A 142 -13.59 -17.82 -21.81
N GLY A 143 -12.31 -18.04 -22.13
CA GLY A 143 -11.86 -18.57 -23.43
C GLY A 143 -12.05 -17.61 -24.61
N LEU A 144 -12.58 -16.40 -24.37
CA LEU A 144 -12.92 -15.40 -25.38
C LEU A 144 -11.82 -14.34 -25.58
N LEU A 145 -10.87 -14.22 -24.66
CA LEU A 145 -9.73 -13.31 -24.85
C LEU A 145 -8.88 -13.79 -26.03
N ASP A 146 -8.68 -12.92 -27.01
CA ASP A 146 -7.89 -13.21 -28.23
C ASP A 146 -6.50 -12.57 -28.16
N GLY A 147 -6.40 -11.39 -27.55
CA GLY A 147 -5.13 -10.70 -27.34
C GLY A 147 -5.30 -9.33 -26.70
N VAL A 148 -4.20 -8.77 -26.23
CA VAL A 148 -4.12 -7.38 -25.74
C VAL A 148 -2.91 -6.73 -26.40
N GLU A 149 -3.14 -5.60 -27.05
CA GLU A 149 -2.09 -4.77 -27.64
C GLU A 149 -2.06 -3.42 -26.95
N THR A 150 -0.89 -3.04 -26.45
CA THR A 150 -0.70 -1.77 -25.75
C THR A 150 0.45 -1.01 -26.37
N ARG A 151 0.27 0.29 -26.59
CA ARG A 151 1.28 1.18 -27.16
C ARG A 151 1.20 2.59 -26.58
N PRO A 152 2.30 3.36 -26.62
CA PRO A 152 2.23 4.80 -26.38
C PRO A 152 1.25 5.46 -27.37
N ALA A 153 0.58 6.51 -26.90
CA ALA A 153 -0.26 7.34 -27.76
C ALA A 153 0.60 8.08 -28.80
N THR A 154 0.09 8.17 -30.03
CA THR A 154 0.69 8.95 -31.11
C THR A 154 0.60 10.45 -30.83
N LYS A 155 1.34 11.27 -31.59
CA LYS A 155 1.29 12.74 -31.44
C LYS A 155 -0.09 13.32 -31.74
N GLU A 156 -0.78 12.78 -32.75
CA GLU A 156 -2.14 13.17 -33.12
C GLU A 156 -3.11 12.86 -31.98
N GLU A 157 -3.08 11.62 -31.47
CA GLU A 157 -3.92 11.22 -30.32
C GLU A 157 -3.65 12.07 -29.08
N ARG A 158 -2.39 12.41 -28.77
CA ARG A 158 -2.07 13.32 -27.65
C ARG A 158 -2.64 14.72 -27.87
N THR A 159 -2.64 15.19 -29.12
CA THR A 159 -3.18 16.51 -29.48
C THR A 159 -4.70 16.54 -29.38
N ASP A 160 -5.38 15.51 -29.88
CA ASP A 160 -6.84 15.38 -29.83
C ASP A 160 -7.37 15.32 -28.39
N TRP A 161 -6.63 14.63 -27.51
CA TRP A 161 -6.97 14.52 -26.09
C TRP A 161 -6.41 15.67 -25.23
N GLN A 162 -5.78 16.68 -25.85
CA GLN A 162 -5.18 17.84 -25.16
C GLN A 162 -4.25 17.44 -24.01
N ILE A 163 -3.46 16.38 -24.21
CA ILE A 163 -2.56 15.85 -23.19
C ILE A 163 -1.32 16.76 -23.09
N PRO A 164 -1.04 17.36 -21.93
CA PRO A 164 0.14 18.19 -21.72
C PRO A 164 1.45 17.42 -21.98
N ASP A 165 2.49 18.18 -22.33
CA ASP A 165 3.83 17.62 -22.41
C ASP A 165 4.37 17.24 -21.02
N GLY A 166 5.01 16.08 -20.96
CA GLY A 166 5.51 15.48 -19.71
C GLY A 166 4.60 14.40 -19.12
N ASP A 167 3.33 14.34 -19.52
CA ASP A 167 2.42 13.26 -19.12
C ASP A 167 2.64 11.99 -19.95
N PHE A 168 2.50 10.83 -19.30
CA PHE A 168 2.57 9.53 -19.95
C PHE A 168 1.17 9.08 -20.36
N PHE A 169 0.97 8.82 -21.64
CA PHE A 169 -0.33 8.47 -22.20
C PHE A 169 -0.24 7.26 -23.11
N TYR A 170 -1.00 6.22 -22.79
CA TYR A 170 -0.97 4.92 -23.47
C TYR A 170 -2.37 4.54 -23.96
N ARG A 171 -2.41 3.86 -25.10
CA ARG A 171 -3.60 3.25 -25.69
C ARG A 171 -3.48 1.74 -25.53
N SER A 172 -4.55 1.09 -25.07
CA SER A 172 -4.66 -0.37 -25.04
C SER A 172 -5.89 -0.83 -25.80
N GLU A 173 -5.74 -1.93 -26.54
CA GLU A 173 -6.74 -2.56 -27.39
C GLU A 173 -6.88 -4.02 -26.97
N VAL A 174 -8.07 -4.38 -26.49
CA VAL A 174 -8.39 -5.77 -26.10
C VAL A 174 -9.25 -6.41 -27.18
N TYR A 175 -8.77 -7.51 -27.73
CA TYR A 175 -9.46 -8.29 -28.76
C TYR A 175 -10.23 -9.43 -28.11
N VAL A 176 -11.50 -9.55 -28.46
CA VAL A 176 -12.42 -10.59 -27.95
C VAL A 176 -12.93 -11.39 -29.14
N LYS A 177 -12.85 -12.72 -29.06
CA LYS A 177 -13.33 -13.63 -30.10
C LYS A 177 -14.80 -13.37 -30.40
N GLY A 178 -15.10 -13.15 -31.68
CA GLY A 178 -16.44 -12.82 -32.15
C GLY A 178 -16.80 -11.34 -32.14
N SER A 179 -15.97 -10.46 -31.56
CA SER A 179 -16.11 -9.01 -31.74
C SER A 179 -15.52 -8.57 -33.08
N SER A 180 -16.20 -7.65 -33.77
CA SER A 180 -15.69 -7.06 -35.02
C SER A 180 -14.65 -5.94 -34.78
N ARG A 181 -14.57 -5.42 -33.56
CA ARG A 181 -13.67 -4.32 -33.19
C ARG A 181 -13.07 -4.56 -31.80
N PRO A 182 -11.82 -4.12 -31.56
CA PRO A 182 -11.23 -4.19 -30.23
C PRO A 182 -11.91 -3.21 -29.27
N PHE A 183 -11.86 -3.54 -27.98
CA PHE A 183 -12.25 -2.64 -26.92
C PHE A 183 -11.06 -1.74 -26.57
N VAL A 184 -11.20 -0.44 -26.83
CA VAL A 184 -10.12 0.54 -26.70
C VAL A 184 -10.25 1.31 -25.39
N ALA A 185 -9.16 1.46 -24.64
CA ALA A 185 -9.07 2.38 -23.52
C ALA A 185 -7.72 3.07 -23.42
N TRP A 186 -7.63 4.05 -22.52
CA TRP A 186 -6.50 4.95 -22.38
C TRP A 186 -6.02 4.97 -20.94
N GLY A 187 -4.71 5.04 -20.74
CA GLY A 187 -4.10 5.16 -19.44
C GLY A 187 -3.23 6.39 -19.39
N ARG A 188 -3.44 7.24 -18.38
CA ARG A 188 -2.67 8.47 -18.16
C ARG A 188 -1.97 8.41 -16.80
N VAL A 189 -0.72 8.85 -16.77
CA VAL A 189 0.00 9.19 -15.55
C VAL A 189 0.44 10.65 -15.69
N TYR A 190 0.01 11.48 -14.76
CA TYR A 190 0.31 12.90 -14.76
C TYR A 190 1.77 13.13 -14.38
N HIS A 191 2.41 14.13 -14.99
CA HIS A 191 3.79 14.49 -14.67
C HIS A 191 3.99 14.78 -13.17
N ALA A 192 2.99 15.41 -12.54
CA ALA A 192 2.97 15.69 -11.11
C ALA A 192 2.95 14.42 -10.23
N GLU A 193 2.40 13.29 -10.71
CA GLU A 193 2.47 12.02 -9.98
C GLU A 193 3.90 11.42 -9.99
N THR A 194 4.73 11.85 -10.94
CA THR A 194 6.10 11.33 -11.11
C THR A 194 7.15 12.16 -10.37
N THR A 195 6.80 13.40 -10.00
CA THR A 195 7.69 14.38 -9.37
C THR A 195 7.11 14.81 -8.02
N GLY A 196 7.54 14.19 -6.92
CA GLY A 196 7.05 14.64 -5.61
C GLY A 196 7.47 13.85 -4.37
N GLY A 197 7.97 12.62 -4.49
CA GLY A 197 8.40 11.78 -3.36
C GLY A 197 7.29 11.37 -2.38
N LYS A 198 6.07 11.92 -2.58
CA LYS A 198 4.85 11.61 -1.84
C LYS A 198 3.93 10.68 -2.64
N GLY A 199 4.29 10.35 -3.89
CA GLY A 199 3.50 9.51 -4.76
C GLY A 199 3.63 8.03 -4.41
N PHE A 200 2.77 7.22 -5.02
CA PHE A 200 2.93 5.77 -4.98
C PHE A 200 4.26 5.41 -5.67
N LYS A 201 5.23 4.88 -4.90
CA LYS A 201 6.62 4.64 -5.37
C LYS A 201 6.73 3.95 -6.74
N PRO A 202 5.86 3.01 -7.12
CA PRO A 202 5.87 2.44 -8.47
C PRO A 202 5.62 3.46 -9.60
N VAL A 203 4.77 4.46 -9.39
CA VAL A 203 4.49 5.53 -10.36
C VAL A 203 5.71 6.42 -10.57
N GLU A 204 6.43 6.75 -9.49
CA GLU A 204 7.67 7.54 -9.58
C GLU A 204 8.80 6.78 -10.28
N LYS A 205 8.94 5.47 -10.00
CA LYS A 205 10.02 4.64 -10.56
C LYS A 205 9.80 4.25 -12.02
N ASN A 206 8.56 3.95 -12.41
CA ASN A 206 8.25 3.50 -13.76
C ASN A 206 6.86 4.00 -14.22
N PRO A 207 6.75 5.31 -14.52
CA PRO A 207 5.47 5.92 -14.89
C PRO A 207 4.92 5.43 -16.22
N GLN A 208 5.79 5.06 -17.18
CA GLN A 208 5.36 4.43 -18.44
C GLN A 208 4.63 3.12 -18.18
N ARG A 209 5.22 2.22 -17.37
CA ARG A 209 4.59 0.95 -17.04
C ARG A 209 3.27 1.13 -16.28
N MET A 210 3.17 2.18 -15.46
CA MET A 210 1.91 2.50 -14.77
C MET A 210 0.83 3.02 -15.72
N ALA A 211 1.18 3.88 -16.68
CA ALA A 211 0.25 4.35 -17.70
C ALA A 211 -0.23 3.20 -18.60
N GLU A 212 0.69 2.31 -18.99
CA GLU A 212 0.39 1.08 -19.73
C GLU A 212 -0.60 0.19 -18.96
N LYS A 213 -0.33 -0.11 -17.69
CA LYS A 213 -1.22 -0.91 -16.84
C LYS A 213 -2.60 -0.28 -16.65
N ARG A 214 -2.67 1.05 -16.47
CA ARG A 214 -3.95 1.78 -16.40
C ARG A 214 -4.76 1.61 -17.69
N ALA A 215 -4.10 1.74 -18.85
CA ALA A 215 -4.75 1.57 -20.16
C ALA A 215 -5.32 0.14 -20.32
N GLU A 216 -4.51 -0.88 -19.99
CA GLU A 216 -4.91 -2.28 -20.07
C GLU A 216 -6.06 -2.62 -19.12
N ALA A 217 -5.98 -2.20 -17.86
CA ALA A 217 -7.02 -2.44 -16.87
C ALA A 217 -8.38 -1.84 -17.31
N GLN A 218 -8.37 -0.63 -17.87
CA GLN A 218 -9.58 0.00 -18.41
C GLN A 218 -10.10 -0.69 -19.67
N ALA A 219 -9.22 -1.13 -20.58
CA ALA A 219 -9.62 -1.83 -21.80
C ALA A 219 -10.23 -3.21 -21.46
N LEU A 220 -9.59 -3.95 -20.55
CA LEU A 220 -10.10 -5.21 -20.03
C LEU A 220 -11.44 -5.03 -19.33
N ARG A 221 -11.63 -3.96 -18.57
CA ARG A 221 -12.93 -3.65 -17.92
C ARG A 221 -14.05 -3.39 -18.93
N LYS A 222 -13.73 -2.78 -20.08
CA LYS A 222 -14.70 -2.57 -21.17
C LYS A 222 -15.04 -3.88 -21.88
N ALA A 223 -14.05 -4.75 -22.08
CA ALA A 223 -14.21 -6.03 -22.76
C ALA A 223 -14.88 -7.11 -21.88
N PHE A 224 -14.49 -7.18 -20.61
CA PHE A 224 -14.94 -8.18 -19.63
C PHE A 224 -15.49 -7.46 -18.39
N HIS A 225 -16.81 -7.46 -18.27
CA HIS A 225 -17.48 -6.72 -17.21
C HIS A 225 -17.24 -7.37 -15.84
N ILE A 226 -16.39 -6.74 -15.03
CA ILE A 226 -16.20 -7.06 -13.61
C ILE A 226 -16.59 -5.80 -12.82
N PRO A 227 -17.64 -5.86 -11.98
CA PRO A 227 -18.22 -4.69 -11.30
C PRO A 227 -17.39 -4.27 -10.07
N LEU A 228 -16.06 -4.29 -10.19
CA LEU A 228 -15.12 -3.84 -9.16
C LEU A 228 -14.15 -2.82 -9.75
N PRO A 229 -13.72 -1.81 -8.96
CA PRO A 229 -12.72 -0.84 -9.40
C PRO A 229 -11.36 -1.53 -9.60
N SER A 230 -10.52 -0.94 -10.46
CA SER A 230 -9.16 -1.46 -10.70
C SER A 230 -8.19 -0.79 -9.75
N PHE A 231 -7.23 -1.54 -9.21
CA PHE A 231 -6.20 -1.01 -8.34
C PHE A 231 -5.34 0.07 -9.04
N GLU A 232 -5.16 -0.07 -10.35
CA GLU A 232 -4.38 0.84 -11.18
C GLU A 232 -5.04 2.23 -11.31
N ASP A 233 -6.36 2.33 -11.05
CA ASP A 233 -7.12 3.59 -11.11
C ASP A 233 -6.86 4.47 -9.88
N ILE A 234 -6.22 3.95 -8.82
CA ILE A 234 -5.88 4.71 -7.61
C ILE A 234 -4.89 5.84 -7.97
N GLY A 235 -5.20 7.06 -7.52
CA GLY A 235 -4.37 8.25 -7.72
C GLY A 235 -4.74 9.08 -8.95
N SER A 236 -5.70 8.67 -9.78
CA SER A 236 -6.24 9.56 -10.80
C SER A 236 -7.28 10.52 -10.20
N PRO A 237 -7.04 11.84 -10.19
CA PRO A 237 -7.98 12.83 -9.64
C PRO A 237 -9.34 12.82 -10.34
N GLU A 238 -9.44 12.29 -11.57
CA GLU A 238 -10.71 12.15 -12.29
C GLU A 238 -11.61 11.05 -11.72
N TYR A 239 -11.04 10.06 -11.00
CA TYR A 239 -11.75 8.89 -10.50
C TYR A 239 -11.86 8.82 -8.98
N ASP A 240 -11.47 9.87 -8.24
CA ASP A 240 -11.91 10.01 -6.86
C ASP A 240 -13.41 10.30 -6.86
N ILE A 241 -14.20 9.22 -6.84
CA ILE A 241 -15.67 9.21 -6.88
C ILE A 241 -16.27 10.15 -5.81
N GLU A 242 -15.54 10.43 -4.73
CA GLU A 242 -15.95 11.36 -3.67
C GLU A 242 -15.82 12.84 -4.04
N THR A 243 -14.96 13.20 -5.00
CA THR A 243 -14.80 14.60 -5.44
C THR A 243 -15.59 14.95 -6.69
N THR A 244 -15.92 13.97 -7.54
CA THR A 244 -16.65 14.20 -8.80
C THR A 244 -18.11 13.74 -8.77
N ALA A 245 -18.63 13.26 -7.64
CA ALA A 245 -20.07 13.02 -7.45
C ALA A 245 -20.83 14.34 -7.59
N ARG A 246 -21.21 14.66 -8.83
CA ARG A 246 -22.21 15.67 -9.18
C ARG A 246 -23.49 15.27 -8.47
N VAL A 247 -23.87 16.05 -7.47
CA VAL A 247 -25.17 15.90 -6.82
C VAL A 247 -26.18 16.38 -7.84
N VAL A 248 -26.87 15.44 -8.49
CA VAL A 248 -28.02 15.76 -9.32
C VAL A 248 -29.17 16.04 -8.36
N ASP A 249 -29.66 17.27 -8.35
CA ASP A 249 -30.85 17.62 -7.59
C ASP A 249 -32.03 16.87 -8.23
N VAL A 250 -32.55 15.87 -7.50
CA VAL A 250 -33.59 14.94 -7.98
C VAL A 250 -34.91 15.68 -8.27
N THR A 251 -35.10 16.86 -7.70
CA THR A 251 -36.30 17.67 -7.90
C THR A 251 -36.23 18.60 -9.11
N THR A 252 -35.04 19.09 -9.47
CA THR A 252 -34.88 20.04 -10.60
C THR A 252 -34.22 19.43 -11.83
N GLY A 253 -33.56 18.28 -11.70
CA GLY A 253 -32.75 17.68 -12.76
C GLY A 253 -31.48 18.49 -13.07
N GLU A 254 -31.17 19.51 -12.27
CA GLU A 254 -30.04 20.41 -12.52
C GLU A 254 -28.76 19.83 -11.91
N VAL A 255 -27.71 19.80 -12.73
CA VAL A 255 -26.38 19.32 -12.32
C VAL A 255 -25.61 20.49 -11.74
N THR A 256 -25.72 20.70 -10.43
CA THR A 256 -24.94 21.73 -9.75
C THR A 256 -23.55 21.20 -9.38
N GLU A 257 -22.50 21.85 -9.89
CA GLU A 257 -21.14 21.58 -9.43
C GLU A 257 -20.99 22.03 -7.98
N LYS A 258 -20.56 21.13 -7.09
CA LYS A 258 -20.26 21.51 -5.69
C LYS A 258 -19.20 22.62 -5.71
N PRO A 259 -19.42 23.75 -5.02
CA PRO A 259 -18.39 24.78 -4.90
C PRO A 259 -17.15 24.16 -4.24
N LYS A 260 -16.00 24.24 -4.94
CA LYS A 260 -14.71 23.81 -4.41
C LYS A 260 -14.50 24.48 -3.05
N ALA A 261 -14.42 23.66 -1.99
CA ALA A 261 -14.04 24.15 -0.67
C ALA A 261 -12.70 24.88 -0.81
N LYS A 262 -12.65 26.16 -0.41
CA LYS A 262 -11.39 26.91 -0.37
C LYS A 262 -10.41 26.14 0.52
N PRO A 263 -9.18 25.87 0.08
CA PRO A 263 -8.18 25.25 0.93
C PRO A 263 -7.98 26.13 2.17
N ALA A 264 -8.03 25.50 3.35
CA ALA A 264 -7.71 26.15 4.61
C ALA A 264 -6.31 26.76 4.49
N LYS A 265 -6.18 28.07 4.81
CA LYS A 265 -4.89 28.74 4.86
C LYS A 265 -4.01 28.02 5.88
N GLU A 266 -3.00 27.33 5.39
CA GLU A 266 -1.95 26.72 6.20
C GLU A 266 -1.19 27.84 6.91
N ILE A 267 -1.28 27.86 8.24
CA ILE A 267 -0.58 28.80 9.10
C ILE A 267 0.89 28.40 9.09
N ASP A 268 1.71 29.14 8.34
CA ASP A 268 3.17 29.01 8.36
C ASP A 268 3.71 29.49 9.72
N LYS A 269 4.01 28.54 10.60
CA LYS A 269 4.80 28.77 11.83
C LYS A 269 6.06 27.91 11.78
N ARG A 270 7.01 28.28 10.93
CA ARG A 270 8.43 27.97 11.18
C ARG A 270 8.96 28.88 12.29
N GLY A 271 8.73 28.44 13.53
CA GLY A 271 9.50 28.90 14.68
C GLY A 271 10.86 28.21 14.72
N GLU A 272 11.88 29.01 14.95
CA GLU A 272 13.30 28.70 15.04
C GLU A 272 13.57 27.54 16.02
N PHE A 273 14.28 26.51 15.56
CA PHE A 273 14.90 25.52 16.43
C PHE A 273 16.36 25.89 16.62
N GLU A 274 16.68 26.37 17.82
CA GLU A 274 18.04 26.60 18.29
C GLU A 274 18.87 25.32 18.28
N LYS A 275 20.14 25.48 17.93
CA LYS A 275 21.17 24.44 17.92
C LYS A 275 21.88 24.41 19.27
N GLU A 276 21.82 23.26 19.94
CA GLU A 276 22.82 22.79 20.90
C GLU A 276 23.07 21.31 20.53
N GLY A 277 24.24 20.72 20.46
CA GLY A 277 25.62 21.17 20.48
C GLY A 277 26.44 19.96 20.02
N HIS A 278 27.51 20.18 19.25
CA HIS A 278 28.56 19.19 19.10
C HIS A 278 29.86 19.93 18.78
N ASP A 279 30.62 20.16 19.84
CA ASP A 279 32.00 20.62 19.80
C ASP A 279 32.89 19.35 19.76
N VAL A 280 33.90 19.34 18.89
CA VAL A 280 35.20 18.63 18.99
C VAL A 280 35.92 18.71 17.61
N LEU A 281 36.98 19.53 17.60
CA LEU A 281 38.21 19.56 16.76
C LEU A 281 38.08 19.97 15.27
N LYS A 282 38.47 21.22 14.90
CA LYS A 282 39.80 21.68 14.41
C LYS A 282 40.32 20.84 13.23
N GLU A 283 40.64 21.36 12.03
CA GLU A 283 41.61 22.42 11.75
C GLU A 283 41.51 22.89 10.26
N THR A 284 41.62 24.21 10.02
CA THR A 284 42.17 24.94 8.83
C THR A 284 41.78 24.51 7.40
N VAL A 285 41.36 25.39 6.48
CA VAL A 285 42.18 26.37 5.75
C VAL A 285 41.28 27.44 5.08
N ALA A 286 41.78 28.67 5.07
CA ALA A 286 41.19 29.88 4.52
C ALA A 286 40.93 29.85 3.00
N LYS A 287 39.84 30.50 2.55
CA LYS A 287 39.88 31.39 1.37
C LYS A 287 38.68 32.35 1.31
N THR A 288 39.03 33.61 1.53
CA THR A 288 38.29 34.84 1.28
C THR A 288 37.94 34.99 -0.20
N VAL A 289 36.66 35.21 -0.54
CA VAL A 289 36.28 35.94 -1.77
C VAL A 289 35.06 36.83 -1.46
N GLN A 290 35.23 38.10 -1.81
CA GLN A 290 34.34 39.23 -1.62
C GLN A 290 33.05 39.12 -2.44
N LYS A 291 31.95 39.63 -1.88
CA LYS A 291 30.65 39.77 -2.53
C LYS A 291 30.32 41.27 -2.62
N PRO A 292 30.09 41.87 -3.81
CA PRO A 292 29.70 43.27 -3.90
C PRO A 292 28.18 43.47 -3.77
N ALA A 293 27.88 44.70 -3.34
CA ALA A 293 26.62 45.25 -2.87
C ALA A 293 25.57 45.46 -3.97
N LYS A 294 24.29 45.31 -3.59
CA LYS A 294 23.22 46.33 -3.55
C LYS A 294 22.72 46.85 -4.90
N GLU A 295 21.46 46.57 -5.20
CA GLU A 295 20.65 47.38 -6.10
C GLU A 295 19.22 47.56 -5.53
N ALA A 296 18.65 48.71 -5.83
CA ALA A 296 17.69 49.47 -5.04
C ALA A 296 16.22 49.00 -5.16
N LYS A 297 15.48 49.05 -4.05
CA LYS A 297 14.01 48.99 -4.03
C LYS A 297 13.43 50.40 -4.20
N LYS A 298 12.44 50.49 -5.09
CA LYS A 298 11.62 51.67 -5.41
C LYS A 298 10.66 52.03 -4.25
N PRO A 299 10.20 53.29 -4.16
CA PRO A 299 9.28 53.75 -3.11
C PRO A 299 7.84 53.26 -3.35
N ASP A 300 7.15 52.96 -2.25
CA ASP A 300 5.72 52.68 -2.16
C ASP A 300 4.88 53.94 -2.47
N PRO A 301 3.73 53.80 -3.16
CA PRO A 301 2.71 54.83 -3.18
C PRO A 301 1.83 54.75 -1.91
N GLU A 302 1.73 55.92 -1.30
CA GLU A 302 0.91 56.32 -0.16
C GLU A 302 -0.59 56.12 -0.47
N GLU A 303 -1.19 55.05 0.08
CA GLU A 303 -2.65 54.85 0.08
C GLU A 303 -3.28 55.43 1.35
N LEU A 304 -4.13 56.43 1.12
CA LEU A 304 -5.02 57.09 2.06
C LEU A 304 -6.04 56.09 2.62
N PHE A 305 -5.98 55.81 3.92
CA PHE A 305 -7.07 55.16 4.64
C PHE A 305 -8.01 56.22 5.23
N PRO A 306 -9.34 56.15 4.95
CA PRO A 306 -10.33 57.01 5.57
C PRO A 306 -10.59 56.63 7.04
N GLU A 307 -11.16 57.62 7.73
CA GLU A 307 -11.34 57.76 9.16
C GLU A 307 -11.94 56.53 9.88
N THR A 308 -11.32 56.19 11.01
CA THR A 308 -11.73 55.23 12.02
C THR A 308 -13.14 55.49 12.55
N GLU A 309 -14.04 54.54 12.31
CA GLU A 309 -15.29 54.39 13.06
C GLU A 309 -15.02 53.92 14.50
N PRO A 310 -15.86 54.33 15.48
CA PRO A 310 -15.66 54.02 16.89
C PRO A 310 -15.74 52.51 17.17
N THR A 311 -14.69 52.00 17.81
CA THR A 311 -14.54 50.62 18.24
C THR A 311 -15.65 50.26 19.24
N PRO A 312 -16.47 49.22 18.98
CA PRO A 312 -17.47 48.75 19.93
C PRO A 312 -16.78 48.15 21.18
N GLU A 313 -17.37 48.43 22.34
CA GLU A 313 -16.91 47.99 23.65
C GLU A 313 -16.62 46.48 23.69
N PRO A 314 -15.53 46.05 24.36
CA PRO A 314 -15.14 44.66 24.44
C PRO A 314 -16.24 43.83 25.13
N LYS A 315 -16.77 42.84 24.41
CA LYS A 315 -17.61 41.80 25.01
C LYS A 315 -16.83 41.08 26.11
N PRO A 316 -17.46 40.75 27.25
CA PRO A 316 -16.82 40.02 28.33
C PRO A 316 -16.24 38.70 27.80
N GLU A 317 -14.95 38.53 28.05
CA GLU A 317 -14.18 37.33 27.77
C GLU A 317 -14.86 36.14 28.47
N PRO A 318 -15.26 35.08 27.74
CA PRO A 318 -15.89 33.92 28.35
C PRO A 318 -14.95 33.32 29.40
N GLU A 319 -15.40 33.21 30.64
CA GLU A 319 -14.67 32.49 31.69
C GLU A 319 -14.31 31.10 31.17
N GLU A 320 -13.00 30.80 31.10
CA GLU A 320 -12.50 29.48 30.73
C GLU A 320 -13.08 28.47 31.73
N PRO A 321 -13.79 27.42 31.26
CA PRO A 321 -14.35 26.42 32.15
C PRO A 321 -13.22 25.79 32.96
N GLU A 322 -13.42 25.70 34.28
CA GLU A 322 -12.48 25.06 35.18
C GLU A 322 -12.09 23.67 34.64
N PRO A 323 -10.80 23.28 34.73
CA PRO A 323 -10.31 22.05 34.14
C PRO A 323 -11.04 20.85 34.75
N GLU A 324 -11.97 20.27 33.99
CA GLU A 324 -12.65 19.05 34.38
C GLU A 324 -11.60 17.97 34.65
N THR A 325 -11.61 17.47 35.89
CA THR A 325 -10.73 16.38 36.31
C THR A 325 -11.00 15.17 35.43
N SER A 326 -9.96 14.68 34.74
CA SER A 326 -9.99 13.47 33.92
C SER A 326 -10.78 12.36 34.64
N PRO A 327 -11.75 11.69 33.97
CA PRO A 327 -12.53 10.62 34.58
C PRO A 327 -11.70 9.38 34.96
N ILE A 328 -10.50 9.24 34.39
CA ILE A 328 -9.60 8.12 34.65
C ILE A 328 -8.45 8.58 35.54
N ASP A 329 -8.21 7.82 36.61
CA ASP A 329 -7.00 7.93 37.43
C ASP A 329 -5.78 7.49 36.59
N LEU A 330 -4.89 8.44 36.31
CA LEU A 330 -3.69 8.22 35.50
C LEU A 330 -2.70 7.26 36.16
N GLN A 331 -2.68 7.19 37.49
CA GLN A 331 -1.81 6.27 38.20
C GLN A 331 -2.33 4.83 38.05
N TRP A 332 -3.64 4.63 38.24
CA TRP A 332 -4.29 3.35 37.98
C TRP A 332 -4.01 2.85 36.56
N LEU A 333 -4.18 3.71 35.55
CA LEU A 333 -3.96 3.33 34.15
C LEU A 333 -2.52 2.90 33.90
N LYS A 334 -1.55 3.61 34.49
CA LYS A 334 -0.13 3.27 34.37
C LYS A 334 0.17 1.89 34.98
N ASP A 335 -0.37 1.63 36.17
CA ASP A 335 -0.17 0.36 36.88
C ASP A 335 -0.79 -0.83 36.11
N GLN A 336 -1.96 -0.63 35.47
CA GLN A 336 -2.57 -1.66 34.62
C GLN A 336 -1.75 -1.94 33.36
N MET A 337 -1.22 -0.89 32.71
CA MET A 337 -0.37 -1.05 31.52
C MET A 337 0.94 -1.77 31.85
N GLU A 338 1.59 -1.44 32.97
CA GLU A 338 2.79 -2.16 33.43
C GLU A 338 2.50 -3.63 33.74
N THR A 339 1.33 -3.93 34.34
CA THR A 339 0.89 -5.31 34.60
C THR A 339 0.71 -6.11 33.31
N LEU A 340 0.03 -5.53 32.31
CA LEU A 340 -0.22 -6.18 31.01
C LEU A 340 1.07 -6.38 30.21
N GLU A 341 1.96 -5.40 30.23
CA GLU A 341 3.27 -5.50 29.58
C GLU A 341 4.16 -6.56 30.26
N GLY A 342 4.13 -6.64 31.59
CA GLY A 342 4.81 -7.70 32.36
C GLY A 342 4.32 -9.11 32.04
N LYS A 343 3.05 -9.25 31.63
CA LYS A 343 2.47 -10.53 31.14
C LYS A 343 2.72 -10.78 29.65
N GLY A 344 3.45 -9.91 28.95
CA GLY A 344 3.79 -10.04 27.54
C GLY A 344 2.71 -9.58 26.56
N ILE A 345 1.69 -8.86 27.03
CA ILE A 345 0.59 -8.37 26.19
C ILE A 345 0.96 -7.01 25.59
N THR A 346 1.73 -7.04 24.50
CA THR A 346 2.26 -5.83 23.82
C THR A 346 1.20 -4.92 23.22
N ALA A 347 -0.05 -5.40 23.06
CA ALA A 347 -1.20 -4.62 22.61
C ALA A 347 -1.47 -3.40 23.51
N TYR A 348 -1.10 -3.47 24.80
CA TYR A 348 -1.27 -2.38 25.77
C TYR A 348 0.02 -1.60 26.06
N SER A 349 1.03 -1.69 25.19
CA SER A 349 2.21 -0.82 25.28
C SER A 349 1.83 0.67 25.13
N VAL A 350 2.62 1.57 25.71
CA VAL A 350 2.41 3.03 25.68
C VAL A 350 2.13 3.55 24.27
N LYS A 351 2.86 3.05 23.27
CA LYS A 351 2.71 3.44 21.87
C LYS A 351 1.35 3.03 21.28
N ASN A 352 0.90 1.81 21.59
CA ASN A 352 -0.36 1.27 21.06
C ASN A 352 -1.57 1.92 21.72
N VAL A 353 -1.51 2.14 23.04
CA VAL A 353 -2.56 2.87 23.78
C VAL A 353 -2.67 4.32 23.28
N LEU A 354 -1.55 5.02 23.09
CA LEU A 354 -1.56 6.38 22.55
C LEU A 354 -2.17 6.42 21.14
N SER A 355 -1.80 5.47 20.27
CA SER A 355 -2.36 5.36 18.91
C SER A 355 -3.88 5.14 18.95
N TYR A 356 -4.35 4.24 19.82
CA TYR A 356 -5.77 3.97 20.00
C TYR A 356 -6.55 5.21 20.48
N LEU A 357 -6.01 5.92 21.48
CA LEU A 357 -6.65 7.12 22.03
C LEU A 357 -6.69 8.28 21.02
N ASN A 358 -5.62 8.46 20.22
CA ASN A 358 -5.58 9.48 19.17
C ASN A 358 -6.64 9.22 18.08
N VAL A 359 -6.84 7.96 17.69
CA VAL A 359 -7.91 7.58 16.76
C VAL A 359 -9.29 7.82 17.36
N LYS A 360 -9.47 7.50 18.66
CA LYS A 360 -10.77 7.63 19.34
C LYS A 360 -11.18 9.09 19.57
N THR A 361 -10.23 9.95 19.88
CA THR A 361 -10.45 11.37 20.17
C THR A 361 -10.37 12.26 18.93
N GLY A 362 -9.75 11.79 17.84
CA GLY A 362 -9.47 12.60 16.65
C GLY A 362 -8.34 13.61 16.84
N HIS A 363 -7.60 13.53 17.94
CA HIS A 363 -6.47 14.41 18.25
C HIS A 363 -5.13 13.67 18.13
N GLN A 364 -4.06 14.39 17.82
CA GLN A 364 -2.70 13.83 17.76
C GLN A 364 -1.90 14.23 19.00
N ASP A 365 -2.23 13.64 20.14
CA ASP A 365 -1.51 13.89 21.38
C ASP A 365 -0.19 13.10 21.42
N LYS A 366 0.80 13.67 22.10
CA LYS A 366 2.15 13.06 22.25
C LYS A 366 2.29 12.22 23.52
N LYS A 367 1.41 12.40 24.50
CA LYS A 367 1.43 11.70 25.79
C LYS A 367 0.07 11.08 26.05
N VAL A 368 0.06 9.90 26.67
CA VAL A 368 -1.18 9.20 27.06
C VAL A 368 -2.01 10.05 28.02
N SER A 369 -1.36 10.80 28.93
CA SER A 369 -2.04 11.72 29.85
C SER A 369 -2.90 12.76 29.14
N ASP A 370 -2.41 13.29 28.02
CA ASP A 370 -3.07 14.37 27.28
C ASP A 370 -4.24 13.80 26.47
N ALA A 371 -4.03 12.62 25.87
CA ALA A 371 -5.07 11.91 25.12
C ALA A 371 -6.22 11.44 26.04
N VAL A 372 -5.92 10.97 27.25
CA VAL A 372 -6.93 10.54 28.23
C VAL A 372 -7.79 11.71 28.71
N ARG A 373 -7.20 12.90 28.91
CA ARG A 373 -7.94 14.11 29.30
C ARG A 373 -8.97 14.58 28.26
N ARG A 374 -8.82 14.14 27.00
CA ARG A 374 -9.76 14.47 25.92
C ARG A 374 -10.89 13.45 25.77
N LEU A 375 -10.86 12.35 26.52
CA LEU A 375 -11.94 11.38 26.48
C LEU A 375 -13.19 11.98 27.12
N THR A 376 -14.32 11.83 26.44
CA THR A 376 -15.63 12.01 27.09
C THR A 376 -15.80 10.98 28.21
N LYS A 377 -16.65 11.26 29.19
CA LYS A 377 -16.93 10.34 30.31
C LYS A 377 -17.28 8.92 29.84
N GLU A 378 -18.15 8.79 28.84
CA GLU A 378 -18.54 7.49 28.27
C GLU A 378 -17.37 6.76 27.62
N GLN A 379 -16.52 7.48 26.86
CA GLN A 379 -15.33 6.90 26.25
C GLN A 379 -14.30 6.48 27.30
N ALA A 380 -14.15 7.28 28.36
CA ALA A 380 -13.25 7.00 29.47
C ALA A 380 -13.69 5.74 30.24
N GLU A 381 -14.97 5.62 30.57
CA GLU A 381 -15.53 4.42 31.24
C GLU A 381 -15.39 3.17 30.35
N ALA A 382 -15.67 3.28 29.05
CA ALA A 382 -15.52 2.17 28.11
C ALA A 382 -14.05 1.73 27.96
N PHE A 383 -13.13 2.69 27.89
CA PHE A 383 -11.69 2.41 27.82
C PHE A 383 -11.17 1.78 29.11
N ALA A 384 -11.56 2.31 30.28
CA ALA A 384 -11.18 1.75 31.58
C ALA A 384 -11.68 0.30 31.72
N LYS A 385 -12.93 0.04 31.32
CA LYS A 385 -13.48 -1.32 31.32
C LYS A 385 -12.70 -2.26 30.39
N GLN A 386 -12.35 -1.81 29.19
CA GLN A 386 -11.55 -2.60 28.24
C GLN A 386 -10.18 -2.97 28.80
N VAL A 387 -9.51 -2.04 29.48
CA VAL A 387 -8.21 -2.30 30.14
C VAL A 387 -8.39 -3.30 31.29
N GLN A 388 -9.42 -3.14 32.13
CA GLN A 388 -9.71 -4.06 33.22
C GLN A 388 -10.01 -5.48 32.72
N ASP A 389 -10.87 -5.62 31.71
CA ASP A 389 -11.21 -6.92 31.12
C ASP A 389 -9.94 -7.62 30.58
N ALA A 390 -8.99 -6.87 30.01
CA ALA A 390 -7.73 -7.42 29.54
C ALA A 390 -6.82 -7.90 30.67
N VAL A 391 -6.82 -7.19 31.80
CA VAL A 391 -6.06 -7.58 33.01
C VAL A 391 -6.63 -8.85 33.61
N ASP A 392 -7.96 -8.95 33.70
CA ASP A 392 -8.65 -10.11 34.28
C ASP A 392 -8.53 -11.38 33.40
N MET A 393 -8.40 -11.22 32.08
CA MET A 393 -8.17 -12.33 31.14
C MET A 393 -6.71 -12.79 31.04
N SER A 394 -5.77 -11.99 31.56
CA SER A 394 -4.33 -12.23 31.49
C SER A 394 -3.79 -12.89 32.76
#